data_AF-A0A843EY14-F1
#
_entry.id   AF-A0A843EY14-F1
#
_cell.length_a   1.000
_cell.length_b   1.000
_cell.length_c   1.000
_cell.angle_alpha   90.00
_cell.angle_beta   90.00
_cell.angle_gamma   90.00
#
_symmetry.space_group_name_H-M   'P 1'
#
loop_
_entity.id
_entity.type
_entity.pdbx_description
1 polymer ?
#
loop_
_entity_poly.entity_id
_entity_poly.type
_entity_poly.pdbx_seq_one_letter_code
_entity_poly.pdbx_strand_id
1 'polypeptide(L)'
;MISVQLFFYFGIFLAIVGSLATAWGPGVKDPIVRTFNTEVASIGVCLVLLSYNHVLALLTLVATTIVITLILFRAIIRLEEMGADV
;
A
#
# COMPACT_ATOMS: atom_id res chain seq x y z
N MET A 1 -3.90 -23.84 -13.45
CA MET A 1 -4.81 -23.23 -12.44
C MET A 1 -3.93 -22.70 -11.33
N ILE A 2 -3.95 -21.38 -11.08
CA ILE A 2 -3.22 -20.80 -9.93
C ILE A 2 -3.88 -21.29 -8.65
N SER A 3 -3.08 -21.83 -7.72
CA SER A 3 -3.59 -22.27 -6.43
C SER A 3 -3.95 -21.06 -5.56
N VAL A 4 -5.07 -21.13 -4.84
CA VAL A 4 -5.45 -20.13 -3.82
C VAL A 4 -4.35 -19.95 -2.77
N GLN A 5 -3.59 -21.00 -2.47
CA GLN A 5 -2.46 -20.94 -1.56
C GLN A 5 -1.34 -20.01 -2.07
N LEU A 6 -1.18 -19.88 -3.39
CA LEU A 6 -0.19 -18.96 -3.97
C LEU A 6 -0.53 -17.51 -3.64
N PHE A 7 -1.81 -17.12 -3.74
CA PHE A 7 -2.24 -15.76 -3.38
C PHE A 7 -2.02 -15.45 -1.91
N PHE A 8 -2.25 -16.43 -1.02
CA PHE A 8 -2.00 -16.26 0.40
C PHE A 8 -0.52 -16.02 0.71
N TYR A 9 0.37 -16.91 0.25
CA TYR A 9 1.81 -16.76 0.51
C TYR A 9 2.41 -15.53 -0.18
N PHE A 10 2.00 -15.25 -1.41
CA PHE A 10 2.46 -14.07 -2.13
C PHE A 10 1.91 -12.77 -1.50
N GLY A 11 0.66 -12.81 -1.00
CA GLY A 11 0.07 -11.71 -0.25
C GLY A 11 0.82 -11.39 1.02
N ILE A 12 1.18 -12.41 1.81
CA ILE A 12 2.02 -12.24 3.01
C ILE A 12 3.39 -11.67 2.63
N PHE A 13 4.04 -12.21 1.59
CA PHE A 13 5.33 -11.72 1.13
C PHE A 13 5.28 -10.24 0.74
N LEU A 14 4.29 -9.83 -0.05
CA LEU A 14 4.10 -8.43 -0.45
C LEU A 14 3.76 -7.53 0.74
N ALA A 15 2.96 -8.00 1.70
CA ALA A 15 2.65 -7.23 2.90
C ALA A 15 3.93 -6.91 3.70
N ILE A 16 4.79 -7.91 3.92
CA ILE A 16 6.05 -7.74 4.65
C ILE A 16 7.01 -6.84 3.87
N VAL A 17 7.25 -7.14 2.59
CA VAL A 17 8.20 -6.39 1.76
C VAL A 17 7.73 -4.95 1.54
N GLY A 18 6.44 -4.72 1.28
CA GLY A 18 5.88 -3.38 1.12
C GLY A 18 5.98 -2.55 2.41
N SER A 19 5.74 -3.15 3.57
CA SER A 19 5.91 -2.46 4.86
C SER A 19 7.38 -2.10 5.12
N LEU A 20 8.31 -3.02 4.85
CA LEU A 20 9.75 -2.72 4.96
C LEU A 20 10.18 -1.67 3.93
N ALA A 21 9.67 -1.74 2.70
CA ALA A 21 9.95 -0.78 1.65
C ALA A 21 9.43 0.63 1.98
N THR A 22 8.36 0.73 2.77
CA THR A 22 7.85 2.02 3.26
C THR A 22 8.79 2.66 4.28
N ALA A 23 9.44 1.86 5.14
CA ALA A 23 10.31 2.35 6.21
C ALA A 23 11.78 2.54 5.77
N TRP A 24 12.32 1.58 5.00
CA TRP A 24 13.72 1.51 4.62
C TRP A 24 13.94 1.15 3.14
N GLY A 25 12.89 1.22 2.33
CA GLY A 25 12.98 0.89 0.91
C GLY A 25 13.71 1.92 0.06
N PRO A 26 13.94 1.58 -1.21
CA PRO A 26 14.51 2.50 -2.17
C PRO A 26 13.59 3.73 -2.33
N GLY A 27 14.20 4.92 -2.32
CA GLY A 27 13.46 6.18 -2.53
C GLY A 27 12.59 6.64 -1.36
N VAL A 28 12.68 6.02 -0.18
CA VAL A 28 11.87 6.39 1.02
C VAL A 28 11.97 7.85 1.47
N LYS A 29 13.04 8.54 1.08
CA LYS A 29 13.21 9.97 1.37
C LYS A 29 12.19 10.82 0.62
N ASP A 30 11.78 10.40 -0.56
CA ASP A 30 10.73 11.08 -1.32
C ASP A 30 9.36 10.64 -0.76
N PRO A 31 8.55 11.57 -0.22
CA PRO A 31 7.25 11.24 0.36
C PRO A 31 6.27 10.63 -0.66
N ILE A 32 6.38 10.96 -1.94
CA ILE A 32 5.56 10.37 -3.01
C ILE A 32 5.92 8.89 -3.17
N VAL A 33 7.22 8.59 -3.31
CA VAL A 33 7.71 7.21 -3.44
C VAL A 33 7.38 6.39 -2.20
N ARG A 34 7.51 6.99 -1.01
CA ARG A 34 7.11 6.33 0.25
C ARG A 34 5.62 5.97 0.27
N THR A 35 4.76 6.83 -0.28
CA THR A 35 3.32 6.56 -0.41
C THR A 35 3.04 5.43 -1.41
N PHE A 36 3.80 5.33 -2.51
CA PHE A 36 3.69 4.18 -3.41
C PHE A 36 4.16 2.88 -2.76
N ASN A 37 5.20 2.91 -1.93
CA ASN A 37 5.67 1.73 -1.21
C ASN A 37 4.62 1.17 -0.24
N THR A 38 3.78 2.03 0.37
CA THR A 38 2.64 1.58 1.18
C THR A 38 1.57 0.85 0.38
N GLU A 39 1.36 1.21 -0.88
CA GLU A 39 0.36 0.54 -1.73
C GLU A 39 0.75 -0.92 -2.02
N VAL A 40 2.06 -1.22 -2.12
CA VAL A 40 2.55 -2.60 -2.27
C VAL A 40 2.13 -3.47 -1.07
N ALA A 41 2.21 -2.91 0.15
CA ALA A 41 1.75 -3.60 1.35
C ALA A 41 0.24 -3.83 1.32
N SER A 42 -0.54 -2.82 0.91
CA SER A 42 -1.99 -2.94 0.77
C SER A 42 -2.40 -4.00 -0.25
N ILE A 43 -1.70 -4.10 -1.39
CA ILE A 43 -1.95 -5.16 -2.39
C ILE A 43 -1.72 -6.54 -1.77
N GLY A 44 -0.69 -6.69 -0.93
CA GLY A 44 -0.44 -7.91 -0.18
C GLY A 44 -1.63 -8.32 0.69
N VAL A 45 -2.19 -7.37 1.46
CA VAL A 45 -3.37 -7.61 2.29
C VAL A 45 -4.61 -7.93 1.43
N CYS A 46 -4.80 -7.27 0.29
CA CYS A 46 -5.87 -7.58 -0.65
C CYS A 46 -5.82 -9.03 -1.14
N LEU A 47 -4.63 -9.55 -1.46
CA LEU A 47 -4.47 -10.95 -1.89
C LEU A 47 -4.78 -11.96 -0.77
N VAL A 48 -4.44 -11.62 0.48
CA VAL A 48 -4.83 -12.43 1.64
C VAL A 48 -6.35 -12.45 1.80
N LEU A 49 -7.01 -11.29 1.76
CA LEU A 49 -8.48 -11.21 1.86
C LEU A 49 -9.19 -11.95 0.72
N LEU A 50 -8.65 -11.88 -0.49
CA LEU A 50 -9.14 -12.62 -1.65
C LEU A 50 -9.04 -14.14 -1.44
N SER A 51 -7.96 -14.61 -0.80
CA SER A 51 -7.75 -16.03 -0.51
C SER A 51 -8.79 -16.62 0.45
N TYR A 52 -9.36 -15.79 1.33
CA TYR A 52 -10.43 -16.16 2.26
C TYR A 52 -11.84 -15.78 1.79
N ASN A 53 -11.97 -15.26 0.56
CA ASN A 53 -13.24 -14.78 0.01
C ASN A 53 -13.93 -13.71 0.88
N HIS A 54 -13.16 -12.88 1.59
CA HIS A 54 -13.67 -11.76 2.39
C HIS A 54 -13.94 -10.53 1.51
N VAL A 55 -14.90 -10.63 0.58
CA VAL A 55 -15.16 -9.62 -0.46
C VAL A 55 -15.51 -8.25 0.11
N LEU A 56 -16.30 -8.19 1.18
CA LEU A 56 -16.67 -6.92 1.81
C LEU A 56 -15.43 -6.19 2.35
N ALA A 57 -14.57 -6.89 3.09
CA ALA A 57 -13.33 -6.32 3.62
C ALA A 57 -12.37 -5.92 2.49
N LEU A 58 -12.28 -6.72 1.42
CA LEU A 58 -11.45 -6.44 0.25
C LEU A 58 -11.86 -5.13 -0.42
N LEU A 59 -13.15 -4.97 -0.73
CA LEU A 59 -13.66 -3.77 -1.40
C LEU A 59 -13.52 -2.53 -0.51
N THR A 60 -13.80 -2.66 0.79
CA THR A 60 -13.59 -1.56 1.73
C THR A 60 -12.13 -1.16 1.80
N LEU A 61 -11.21 -2.12 1.85
CA LEU A 61 -9.77 -1.82 1.88
C LEU A 61 -9.36 -1.07 0.61
N VAL A 62 -9.68 -1.59 -0.57
CA VAL A 62 -9.34 -0.95 -1.86
C VAL A 62 -9.91 0.46 -1.97
N ALA A 63 -11.19 0.65 -1.62
CA ALA A 63 -11.80 1.97 -1.66
C ALA A 63 -11.12 2.95 -0.70
N THR A 64 -10.79 2.47 0.51
CA THR A 64 -10.19 3.30 1.55
C THR A 64 -8.75 3.66 1.21
N THR A 65 -7.95 2.73 0.67
CA THR A 65 -6.57 3.06 0.25
C THR A 65 -6.59 4.11 -0.84
N ILE A 66 -7.39 3.97 -1.89
CA ILE A 66 -7.49 4.99 -2.96
C ILE A 66 -7.81 6.38 -2.38
N VAL A 67 -8.79 6.47 -1.47
CA VAL A 67 -9.14 7.73 -0.82
C VAL A 67 -7.98 8.28 0.01
N ILE A 68 -7.32 7.44 0.80
CA ILE A 68 -6.17 7.85 1.62
C ILE A 68 -5.00 8.30 0.75
N THR A 69 -4.66 7.59 -0.33
CA THR A 69 -3.57 7.95 -1.25
C THR A 69 -3.82 9.33 -1.86
N LEU A 70 -5.06 9.62 -2.28
CA LEU A 70 -5.43 10.94 -2.80
C LEU A 70 -5.28 12.05 -1.75
N ILE A 71 -5.68 11.79 -0.51
CA ILE A 71 -5.53 12.74 0.60
C ILE A 71 -4.05 12.95 0.93
N LEU A 72 -3.24 11.89 0.93
CA LEU A 72 -1.80 11.96 1.18
C LEU A 72 -1.08 12.75 0.10
N PHE A 73 -1.36 12.50 -1.19
CA PHE A 73 -0.76 13.31 -2.26
C PHE A 73 -1.11 14.78 -2.14
N ARG A 74 -2.36 15.11 -1.81
CA ARG A 74 -2.75 16.50 -1.56
C ARG A 74 -1.99 17.11 -0.37
N ALA A 75 -1.77 16.34 0.68
CA ALA A 75 -1.00 16.79 1.84
C ALA A 75 0.48 16.99 1.49
N ILE A 76 1.09 16.06 0.73
CA ILE A 76 2.49 16.12 0.31
C ILE A 76 2.74 17.36 -0.55
N ILE A 77 1.92 17.57 -1.60
CA ILE A 77 2.04 18.75 -2.49
C ILE A 77 1.96 20.04 -1.67
N ARG A 78 1.05 20.10 -0.70
CA ARG A 78 0.87 21.31 0.12
C ARG A 78 2.03 21.55 1.09
N LEU A 79 2.66 20.50 1.61
CA LEU A 79 3.86 20.62 2.44
C LEU A 79 5.05 21.11 1.61
N GLU A 80 5.18 20.62 0.39
CA GLU A 80 6.19 21.06 -0.57
C GLU A 80 6.01 22.55 -0.94
N GLU A 81 4.77 22.99 -1.19
CA GLU A 81 4.44 24.41 -1.44
C GLU A 81 4.75 25.34 -0.25
N MET A 82 4.66 24.83 0.98
CA MET A 82 4.93 25.59 2.20
C MET A 82 6.43 25.73 2.52
N GLY A 83 7.31 25.15 1.69
CA GLY A 83 8.76 25.16 1.92
C GLY A 83 9.16 24.40 3.19
N ALA A 84 8.31 23.48 3.66
CA ALA A 84 8.71 22.56 4.70
C ALA A 84 9.69 21.56 4.07
N ASP A 85 10.94 21.52 4.56
CA ASP A 85 11.88 20.46 4.21
C ASP A 85 11.25 19.10 4.60
N VAL A 86 10.76 18.35 3.61
CA VAL A 86 10.19 17.00 3.74
C VAL A 86 11.22 15.92 3.46
#